data_AF-A0A7L1NAA5-F1
#
_entry.id   AF-A0A7L1NAA5-F1
#
_cell.length_a   1.000
_cell.length_b   1.000
_cell.length_c   1.000
_cell.angle_alpha   90.00
_cell.angle_beta   90.00
_cell.angle_gamma   90.00
#
_symmetry.space_group_name_H-M   'P 1'
#
loop_
_entity.id
_entity.type
_entity.pdbx_description
1 polymer ?
#
loop_
_entity_poly.entity_id
_entity_poly.type
_entity_poly.pdbx_seq_one_letter_code
_entity_poly.pdbx_strand_id
1 'polypeptide(L)'
;LYHERQRLELCALHALNNVLQRPAFSRRQADAICKRHLAPNSFLNPHRSPLGTGNYDVNVILAALQSLGLTAVWWDKRRPLSRLQLPPVLGLILNLPSRPSWGPLRLPVHRPHWVGLGRHQGTFYNLDSKLPAPIAIGGDAELRVFLEELLARGPCEILLVLSPAAEAARAW
;
A
#
# COMPACT_ATOMS: atom_id res chain seq x y z
N LEU A 1 -6.25 -13.26 -11.31
CA LEU A 1 -5.99 -12.04 -10.50
C LEU A 1 -6.17 -12.38 -9.02
N TYR A 2 -5.12 -12.23 -8.23
CA TYR A 2 -5.16 -12.47 -6.78
C TYR A 2 -5.71 -11.23 -6.05
N HIS A 3 -6.60 -11.45 -5.08
CA HIS A 3 -7.18 -10.39 -4.24
C HIS A 3 -7.47 -10.88 -2.83
N GLU A 4 -6.78 -10.29 -1.86
CA GLU A 4 -6.99 -10.52 -0.44
C GLU A 4 -7.89 -9.41 0.14
N ARG A 5 -9.02 -9.84 0.71
CA ARG A 5 -9.99 -8.95 1.36
C ARG A 5 -9.58 -8.66 2.79
N GLN A 6 -9.87 -7.44 3.23
CA GLN A 6 -9.45 -6.94 4.54
C GLN A 6 -10.01 -7.80 5.66
N ARG A 7 -9.12 -8.23 6.55
CA ARG A 7 -9.48 -8.78 7.86
C ARG A 7 -8.81 -7.94 8.93
N LEU A 8 -9.59 -7.48 9.92
CA LEU A 8 -9.11 -6.61 11.01
C LEU A 8 -8.49 -5.30 10.47
N GLU A 9 -7.39 -4.83 11.05
CA GLU A 9 -6.69 -3.59 10.63
C GLU A 9 -5.45 -3.87 9.76
N LEU A 10 -5.38 -5.03 9.10
CA LEU A 10 -4.20 -5.49 8.34
C LEU A 10 -4.10 -4.91 6.92
N CYS A 11 -4.66 -3.73 6.66
CA CYS A 11 -4.74 -3.13 5.31
C CYS A 11 -3.35 -3.00 4.65
N ALA A 12 -2.28 -2.72 5.41
CA ALA A 12 -0.91 -2.67 4.90
C ALA A 12 -0.45 -4.01 4.29
N LEU A 13 -0.75 -5.12 4.96
CA LEU A 13 -0.37 -6.46 4.48
C LEU A 13 -1.18 -6.88 3.28
N HIS A 14 -2.47 -6.60 3.30
CA HIS A 14 -3.33 -6.89 2.16
C HIS A 14 -2.93 -6.07 0.94
N ALA A 15 -2.59 -4.78 1.11
CA ALA A 15 -2.04 -3.96 0.03
C ALA A 15 -0.75 -4.57 -0.55
N LEU A 16 0.19 -5.02 0.30
CA LEU A 16 1.40 -5.71 -0.14
C LEU A 16 1.10 -7.00 -0.91
N ASN A 17 0.30 -7.91 -0.34
CA ASN A 17 -0.02 -9.19 -0.96
C ASN A 17 -0.77 -9.00 -2.29
N ASN A 18 -1.67 -8.01 -2.34
CA ASN A 18 -2.41 -7.66 -3.54
C ASN A 18 -1.47 -7.09 -4.62
N VAL A 19 -0.59 -6.14 -4.29
CA VAL A 19 0.39 -5.60 -5.25
C VAL A 19 1.34 -6.69 -5.75
N LEU A 20 1.80 -7.57 -4.87
CA LEU A 20 2.68 -8.69 -5.21
C LEU A 20 1.95 -9.87 -5.87
N GLN A 21 0.62 -9.79 -5.98
CA GLN A 21 -0.25 -10.81 -6.57
C GLN A 21 -0.08 -12.21 -5.96
N ARG A 22 0.26 -12.29 -4.67
CA ARG A 22 0.45 -13.55 -3.92
C ARG A 22 0.36 -13.32 -2.41
N PRO A 23 0.03 -14.34 -1.60
CA PRO A 23 0.04 -14.24 -0.14
C PRO A 23 1.49 -14.24 0.42
N ALA A 24 2.26 -13.19 0.14
CA ALA A 24 3.67 -13.09 0.52
C ALA A 24 3.87 -12.90 2.03
N PHE A 25 2.94 -12.18 2.68
CA PHE A 25 3.02 -11.82 4.08
C PHE A 25 1.76 -12.23 4.84
N SER A 26 1.97 -12.96 5.93
CA SER A 26 0.99 -13.19 6.97
C SER A 26 1.18 -12.20 8.12
N ARG A 27 0.15 -12.04 8.96
CA ARG A 27 0.26 -11.29 10.23
C ARG A 27 1.43 -11.77 11.09
N ARG A 28 1.73 -13.08 11.10
CA ARG A 28 2.86 -13.65 11.85
C ARG A 28 4.21 -13.17 11.31
N GLN A 29 4.36 -13.09 9.99
CA GLN A 29 5.58 -12.57 9.35
C GLN A 29 5.72 -11.07 9.57
N ALA A 30 4.64 -10.30 9.47
CA ALA A 30 4.62 -8.87 9.78
C ALA A 30 5.01 -8.60 11.23
N ASP A 31 4.40 -9.32 12.18
CA ASP A 31 4.74 -9.21 13.60
C ASP A 31 6.21 -9.58 13.88
N ALA A 32 6.77 -10.54 13.13
CA ALA A 32 8.19 -10.89 13.24
C ALA A 32 9.11 -9.79 12.67
N ILE A 33 8.75 -9.17 11.54
CA ILE A 33 9.47 -8.04 10.94
C ILE A 33 9.50 -6.87 11.93
N CYS A 34 8.34 -6.52 12.49
CA CYS A 34 8.22 -5.45 13.48
C CYS A 34 9.10 -5.70 14.72
N LYS A 35 9.08 -6.92 15.26
CA LYS A 35 9.88 -7.28 16.45
C LYS A 35 11.39 -7.29 16.18
N ARG A 36 11.82 -7.74 14.99
CA ARG A 36 13.24 -7.91 14.67
C ARG A 36 13.92 -6.65 14.18
N HIS A 37 13.21 -5.81 13.42
CA HIS A 37 13.85 -4.71 12.67
C HIS A 37 13.45 -3.32 13.16
N LEU A 38 12.29 -3.16 13.80
CA LEU A 38 11.76 -1.84 14.15
C LEU A 38 11.80 -1.52 15.66
N ALA A 39 11.69 -2.53 16.53
CA ALA A 39 11.77 -2.32 17.98
C ALA A 39 12.31 -3.57 18.73
N PRO A 40 13.63 -3.85 18.69
CA PRO A 40 14.20 -5.06 19.29
C PRO A 40 14.09 -5.13 20.83
N ASN A 41 13.91 -3.99 21.52
CA ASN A 41 13.95 -3.89 22.99
C ASN A 41 12.68 -3.30 23.63
N SER A 42 11.52 -3.29 22.96
CA SER A 42 10.30 -2.69 23.53
C SER A 42 9.15 -3.70 23.63
N PHE A 43 8.65 -3.93 24.86
CA PHE A 43 7.48 -4.75 25.13
C PHE A 43 6.17 -4.13 24.58
N LEU A 44 6.16 -2.81 24.40
CA LEU A 44 5.12 -2.04 23.72
C LEU A 44 5.67 -1.57 22.38
N ASN A 45 5.12 -2.08 21.27
CA ASN A 45 5.57 -1.71 19.94
C ASN A 45 4.88 -0.40 19.51
N PRO A 46 5.59 0.74 19.39
CA PRO A 46 4.99 2.02 18.98
C PRO A 46 4.47 2.01 17.53
N HIS A 47 4.83 1.00 16.74
CA HIS A 47 4.38 0.79 15.36
C HIS A 47 3.18 -0.18 15.27
N ARG A 48 2.50 -0.40 16.40
CA ARG A 48 1.32 -1.27 16.53
C ARG A 48 0.27 -0.55 17.37
N SER A 49 -1.01 -0.69 17.02
CA SER A 49 -2.07 -0.40 17.99
C SER A 49 -1.85 -1.28 19.24
N PRO A 50 -1.90 -0.75 20.47
CA PRO A 50 -1.68 -1.50 21.71
C PRO A 50 -2.60 -2.71 21.89
N LEU A 51 -3.69 -2.79 21.11
CA LEU A 51 -4.65 -3.90 21.08
C LEU A 51 -4.28 -5.05 20.12
N GLY A 52 -3.15 -4.95 19.41
CA GLY A 52 -2.65 -6.02 18.54
C GLY A 52 -3.42 -6.24 17.25
N THR A 53 -4.28 -5.30 16.83
CA THR A 53 -5.24 -5.42 15.72
C THR A 53 -4.65 -5.32 14.30
N GLY A 54 -3.39 -4.86 14.16
CA GLY A 54 -2.66 -4.89 12.88
C GLY A 54 -2.52 -3.57 12.12
N ASN A 55 -2.78 -2.42 12.76
CA ASN A 55 -2.55 -1.09 12.19
C ASN A 55 -1.05 -0.80 12.00
N TYR A 56 -0.47 -1.32 10.91
CA TYR A 56 0.94 -1.17 10.58
C TYR A 56 1.20 0.15 9.84
N ASP A 57 2.33 0.78 10.16
CA ASP A 57 2.81 1.98 9.47
C ASP A 57 3.65 1.64 8.22
N VAL A 58 4.16 2.69 7.57
CA VAL A 58 4.99 2.55 6.36
C VAL A 58 6.27 1.76 6.60
N ASN A 59 6.86 1.79 7.79
CA ASN A 59 8.14 1.12 8.04
C ASN A 59 8.00 -0.40 7.91
N VAL A 60 6.84 -0.93 8.29
CA VAL A 60 6.51 -2.34 8.08
C VAL A 60 6.42 -2.67 6.59
N ILE A 61 5.84 -1.77 5.79
CA ILE A 61 5.76 -1.93 4.33
C ILE A 61 7.16 -1.95 3.72
N LEU A 62 8.02 -0.99 4.08
CA LEU A 62 9.40 -0.91 3.59
C LEU A 62 10.22 -2.13 3.98
N ALA A 63 10.18 -2.54 5.25
CA ALA A 63 10.92 -3.71 5.73
C ALA A 63 10.42 -5.02 5.09
N ALA A 64 9.11 -5.14 4.85
CA ALA A 64 8.53 -6.26 4.14
C ALA A 64 9.04 -6.33 2.69
N LEU A 65 8.99 -5.22 1.94
CA LEU A 65 9.52 -5.17 0.58
C LEU A 65 11.02 -5.48 0.54
N GLN A 66 11.80 -4.92 1.46
CA GLN A 66 13.23 -5.17 1.57
C GLN A 66 13.54 -6.66 1.79
N SER A 67 12.74 -7.36 2.61
CA SER A 67 12.91 -8.81 2.82
C SER A 67 12.70 -9.66 1.56
N LEU A 68 12.07 -9.09 0.53
CA LEU A 68 11.88 -9.70 -0.79
C LEU A 68 12.86 -9.18 -1.85
N GLY A 69 13.85 -8.36 -1.46
CA GLY A 69 14.77 -7.71 -2.40
C GLY A 69 14.09 -6.65 -3.27
N LEU A 70 12.96 -6.10 -2.80
CA LEU A 70 12.25 -4.99 -3.43
C LEU A 70 12.47 -3.71 -2.62
N THR A 71 12.12 -2.59 -3.23
CA THR A 71 12.17 -1.27 -2.61
C THR A 71 10.87 -0.54 -2.83
N ALA A 72 10.66 0.54 -2.08
CA ALA A 72 9.60 1.49 -2.38
C ALA A 72 10.07 2.94 -2.23
N VAL A 73 9.60 3.77 -3.16
CA VAL A 73 9.91 5.19 -3.20
C VAL A 73 8.65 6.01 -3.14
N TRP A 74 8.67 7.07 -2.34
CA TRP A 74 7.59 8.05 -2.30
C TRP A 74 7.56 8.86 -3.59
N TRP A 75 6.41 8.88 -4.26
CA TRP A 75 6.17 9.80 -5.36
C TRP A 75 5.96 11.22 -4.81
N ASP A 76 6.71 12.18 -5.35
CA ASP A 76 6.50 13.59 -5.05
C ASP A 76 5.26 14.11 -5.78
N LYS A 77 4.13 14.17 -5.07
CA LYS A 77 2.83 14.64 -5.59
C LYS A 77 2.82 16.09 -6.10
N ARG A 78 3.88 16.86 -5.88
CA ARG A 78 4.06 18.20 -6.48
C ARG A 78 4.52 18.12 -7.93
N ARG A 79 5.00 16.96 -8.38
CA ARG A 79 5.38 16.71 -9.78
C ARG A 79 4.15 16.28 -10.57
N PRO A 80 4.02 16.73 -11.83
CA PRO A 80 2.92 16.28 -12.69
C PRO A 80 3.02 14.77 -12.90
N LEU A 81 1.88 14.08 -12.84
CA LEU A 81 1.82 12.63 -12.99
C LEU A 81 2.29 12.18 -14.37
N SER A 82 2.31 13.04 -15.40
CA SER A 82 2.94 12.77 -16.70
C SER A 82 4.43 12.40 -16.62
N ARG A 83 5.14 12.80 -15.56
CA ARG A 83 6.55 12.44 -15.34
C ARG A 83 6.75 11.04 -14.78
N LEU A 84 5.73 10.45 -14.16
CA LEU A 84 5.78 9.10 -13.60
C LEU A 84 5.96 8.08 -14.73
N GLN A 85 7.01 7.28 -14.69
CA GLN A 85 7.24 6.18 -15.61
C GLN A 85 6.72 4.89 -14.96
N LEU A 86 5.60 4.38 -15.49
CA LEU A 86 4.91 3.19 -14.96
C LEU A 86 5.50 1.84 -15.38
N PRO A 87 6.14 1.67 -16.56
CA PRO A 87 6.69 0.37 -16.96
C PRO A 87 7.62 -0.32 -15.93
N PRO A 88 8.56 0.37 -15.26
CA PRO A 88 9.43 -0.23 -14.24
C PRO A 88 8.78 -0.38 -12.86
N VAL A 89 7.57 0.15 -12.65
CA VAL A 89 6.84 0.06 -11.39
C VAL A 89 6.07 -1.26 -11.35
N LEU A 90 6.33 -2.07 -10.32
CA LEU A 90 5.65 -3.35 -10.09
C LEU A 90 4.20 -3.14 -9.63
N GLY A 91 3.98 -2.11 -8.81
CA GLY A 91 2.67 -1.65 -8.39
C GLY A 91 2.78 -0.43 -7.49
N LEU A 92 1.63 0.10 -7.06
CA LEU A 92 1.56 1.28 -6.22
C LEU A 92 0.85 0.94 -4.91
N ILE A 93 1.30 1.55 -3.81
CA ILE A 93 0.62 1.49 -2.52
C ILE A 93 0.22 2.92 -2.14
N LEU A 94 -1.07 3.16 -2.00
CA LEU A 94 -1.61 4.46 -1.62
C LEU A 94 -1.87 4.50 -0.12
N ASN A 95 -1.64 5.65 0.50
CA ASN A 95 -2.12 5.95 1.85
C ASN A 95 -3.26 6.98 1.76
N LEU A 96 -4.49 6.51 2.00
CA LEU A 96 -5.69 7.32 1.91
C LEU A 96 -6.32 7.54 3.30
N PRO A 97 -6.87 8.73 3.60
CA PRO A 97 -7.64 8.95 4.81
C PRO A 97 -8.94 8.13 4.74
N SER A 98 -9.18 7.31 5.76
CA SER A 98 -10.40 6.53 5.89
C SER A 98 -11.11 6.85 7.20
N ARG A 99 -12.44 6.95 7.13
CA ARG A 99 -13.29 7.06 8.32
C ARG A 99 -13.82 5.67 8.66
N PRO A 100 -13.47 5.11 9.84
CA PRO A 100 -14.07 3.86 10.27
C PRO A 100 -15.58 4.05 10.45
N SER A 101 -16.35 3.09 9.98
CA SER A 101 -17.78 3.00 10.24
C SER A 101 -18.04 2.05 11.42
N TRP A 102 -18.85 2.48 12.38
CA TRP A 102 -19.43 1.60 13.39
C TRP A 102 -20.94 1.55 13.18
N GLY A 103 -21.41 0.48 12.52
CA GLY A 103 -22.79 0.43 12.01
C GLY A 103 -23.05 1.61 11.05
N PRO A 104 -24.16 2.35 11.20
CA PRO A 104 -24.47 3.51 10.35
C PRO A 104 -23.64 4.75 10.67
N LEU A 105 -22.94 4.80 11.81
CA LEU A 105 -22.18 5.96 12.25
C LEU A 105 -20.77 5.98 11.65
N ARG A 106 -20.39 7.10 11.04
CA ARG A 106 -19.00 7.38 10.66
C ARG A 106 -18.30 8.06 11.84
N LEU A 107 -17.26 7.43 12.36
CA LEU A 107 -16.51 8.00 13.48
C LEU A 107 -15.75 9.26 13.01
N PRO A 108 -15.65 10.31 13.86
CA PRO A 108 -14.94 11.56 13.54
C PRO A 108 -13.41 11.41 13.65
N VAL A 109 -12.88 10.21 13.38
CA VAL A 109 -11.45 9.90 13.44
C VAL A 109 -11.00 9.47 12.06
N HIS A 110 -10.03 10.18 11.50
CA HIS A 110 -9.35 9.78 10.28
C HIS A 110 -8.25 8.78 10.62
N ARG A 111 -8.28 7.61 9.96
CA ARG A 111 -7.20 6.62 10.05
C ARG A 111 -6.59 6.40 8.66
N PRO A 112 -5.27 6.21 8.56
CA PRO A 112 -4.66 5.84 7.30
C PRO A 112 -5.21 4.49 6.83
N HIS A 113 -5.39 4.36 5.52
CA HIS A 113 -5.82 3.14 4.87
C HIS A 113 -4.92 2.88 3.68
N TRP A 114 -4.25 1.73 3.72
CA TRP A 114 -3.34 1.30 2.68
C TRP A 114 -4.11 0.59 1.57
N VAL A 115 -3.95 1.08 0.34
CA VAL A 115 -4.61 0.54 -0.86
C VAL A 115 -3.56 0.12 -1.87
N GLY A 116 -3.65 -1.11 -2.37
CA GLY A 116 -2.79 -1.60 -3.44
C GLY A 116 -3.38 -1.30 -4.83
N LEU A 117 -2.56 -0.80 -5.75
CA LEU A 117 -2.84 -0.81 -7.19
C LEU A 117 -1.83 -1.72 -7.88
N GLY A 118 -2.32 -2.72 -8.62
CA GLY A 118 -1.46 -3.72 -9.25
C GLY A 118 -1.76 -3.85 -10.75
N ARG A 119 -0.72 -4.19 -11.53
CA ARG A 119 -0.85 -4.46 -12.96
C ARG A 119 -0.97 -5.95 -13.22
N HIS A 120 -1.98 -6.36 -13.98
CA HIS A 120 -2.19 -7.73 -14.42
C HIS A 120 -2.56 -7.74 -15.90
N GLN A 121 -1.80 -8.47 -16.71
CA GLN A 121 -2.00 -8.58 -18.16
C GLN A 121 -2.14 -7.22 -18.87
N GLY A 122 -1.36 -6.21 -18.45
CA GLY A 122 -1.35 -4.87 -19.04
C GLY A 122 -2.40 -3.91 -18.49
N THR A 123 -3.33 -4.37 -17.64
CA THR A 123 -4.35 -3.52 -17.01
C THR A 123 -4.03 -3.31 -15.53
N PHE A 124 -4.14 -2.06 -15.06
CA PHE A 124 -4.11 -1.72 -13.65
C PHE A 124 -5.47 -1.96 -13.00
N TYR A 125 -5.42 -2.46 -11.77
CA TYR A 125 -6.59 -2.72 -10.95
C TYR A 125 -6.46 -1.99 -9.62
N ASN A 126 -7.57 -1.46 -9.14
CA ASN A 126 -7.76 -1.10 -7.75
C ASN A 126 -7.96 -2.39 -6.94
N LEU A 127 -6.97 -2.69 -6.10
CA LEU A 127 -6.94 -3.87 -5.22
C LEU A 127 -7.13 -3.46 -3.76
N ASP A 128 -7.93 -2.42 -3.50
CA ASP A 128 -8.35 -2.07 -2.15
C ASP A 128 -9.00 -3.30 -1.49
N SER A 129 -8.38 -3.76 -0.41
CA SER A 129 -8.84 -4.89 0.39
C SER A 129 -10.27 -4.72 0.95
N LYS A 130 -10.82 -3.50 1.00
CA LYS A 130 -12.22 -3.25 1.36
C LYS A 130 -13.21 -3.57 0.23
N LEU A 131 -12.75 -3.68 -1.02
CA LEU A 131 -13.61 -4.01 -2.15
C LEU A 131 -13.98 -5.50 -2.13
N PRO A 132 -15.21 -5.86 -2.55
CA PRO A 132 -15.61 -7.25 -2.68
C PRO A 132 -14.81 -7.99 -3.78
N ALA A 133 -14.36 -7.26 -4.80
CA ALA A 133 -13.54 -7.76 -5.90
C ALA A 133 -12.66 -6.63 -6.47
N PRO A 134 -11.55 -6.95 -7.18
CA PRO A 134 -10.76 -5.96 -7.91
C PRO A 134 -11.59 -5.16 -8.91
N ILE A 135 -11.32 -3.86 -9.00
CA ILE A 135 -11.95 -2.97 -9.99
C ILE A 135 -10.90 -2.58 -11.01
N ALA A 136 -11.16 -2.80 -12.30
CA ALA A 136 -10.27 -2.38 -13.37
C ALA A 136 -10.20 -0.85 -13.43
N ILE A 137 -8.98 -0.32 -13.55
CA ILE A 137 -8.72 1.11 -13.78
C ILE A 137 -8.49 1.34 -15.28
N GLY A 138 -7.61 0.53 -15.90
CA GLY A 138 -7.25 0.66 -17.31
C GLY A 138 -5.74 0.57 -17.53
N GLY A 139 -5.23 1.18 -18.59
CA GLY A 139 -3.80 1.25 -18.86
C GLY A 139 -3.11 2.41 -18.13
N ASP A 140 -1.94 2.79 -18.62
CA ASP A 140 -1.11 3.84 -18.05
C ASP A 140 -1.79 5.22 -18.04
N ALA A 141 -2.60 5.52 -19.07
CA ALA A 141 -3.31 6.80 -19.18
C ALA A 141 -4.46 6.88 -18.17
N GLU A 142 -5.28 5.84 -18.09
CA GLU A 142 -6.40 5.77 -17.16
C GLU A 142 -5.91 5.74 -15.71
N LEU A 143 -4.78 5.08 -15.42
CA LEU A 143 -4.17 5.13 -14.10
C LEU A 143 -3.77 6.55 -13.70
N ARG A 144 -3.20 7.34 -14.61
CA ARG A 144 -2.83 8.74 -14.31
C ARG A 144 -4.06 9.57 -13.96
N VAL A 145 -5.13 9.48 -14.77
CA VAL A 145 -6.39 10.17 -14.49
C VAL A 145 -6.94 9.75 -13.12
N PHE A 146 -6.97 8.46 -12.83
CA PHE A 146 -7.41 7.94 -11.53
C PHE A 146 -6.60 8.49 -10.35
N LEU A 147 -5.27 8.58 -10.49
CA LEU A 147 -4.40 9.14 -9.45
C LEU A 147 -4.59 10.67 -9.30
N GLU A 148 -4.77 11.39 -10.40
CA GLU A 148 -5.05 12.84 -10.40
C GLU A 148 -6.35 13.14 -9.65
N GLU A 149 -7.41 12.39 -9.94
CA GLU A 149 -8.69 12.50 -9.23
C GLU A 149 -8.54 12.21 -7.73
N LEU A 150 -7.75 11.19 -7.36
CA LEU A 150 -7.50 10.88 -5.95
C LEU A 150 -6.73 11.99 -5.23
N LEU A 151 -5.69 12.55 -5.86
CA LEU A 151 -4.90 13.65 -5.30
C LEU A 151 -5.74 14.93 -5.15
N ALA A 152 -6.68 15.18 -6.07
CA ALA A 152 -7.59 16.33 -6.01
C ALA A 152 -8.63 16.23 -4.88
N ARG A 153 -9.01 15.01 -4.48
CA ARG A 153 -10.04 14.77 -3.45
C ARG A 153 -9.55 14.99 -2.01
N GLY A 154 -8.25 14.99 -1.78
CA GLY A 154 -7.69 15.24 -0.45
C GLY A 154 -6.31 14.64 -0.23
N PRO A 155 -5.88 14.52 1.04
CA PRO A 155 -4.59 13.94 1.38
C PRO A 155 -4.45 12.54 0.81
N CYS A 156 -3.41 12.31 0.02
CA CYS A 156 -3.07 11.01 -0.55
C CYS A 156 -1.55 10.99 -0.69
N GLU A 157 -0.94 9.92 -0.22
CA GLU A 157 0.48 9.64 -0.44
C GLU A 157 0.62 8.39 -1.29
N ILE A 158 1.61 8.37 -2.19
CA ILE A 158 1.79 7.32 -3.18
C ILE A 158 3.20 6.72 -3.00
N LEU A 159 3.26 5.42 -2.70
CA LEU A 159 4.48 4.62 -2.73
C LEU A 159 4.53 3.84 -4.04
N LEU A 160 5.64 3.97 -4.74
CA LEU A 160 5.95 3.14 -5.91
C LEU A 160 6.70 1.91 -5.43
N VAL A 161 6.27 0.71 -5.80
CA VAL A 161 6.97 -0.55 -5.53
C VAL A 161 7.75 -0.93 -6.78
N LEU A 162 9.06 -1.13 -6.64
CA LEU A 162 9.97 -1.36 -7.76
C LEU A 162 11.16 -2.23 -7.36
N SER A 163 11.97 -2.61 -8.34
CA SER A 163 13.25 -3.29 -8.09
C SER A 163 14.32 -2.29 -7.65
N PRO A 164 15.35 -2.72 -6.89
CA PRO A 164 16.48 -1.86 -6.51
C PRO A 164 17.21 -1.26 -7.72
N ALA A 165 17.28 -2.00 -8.83
CA ALA A 165 17.89 -1.50 -10.08
C ALA A 165 17.09 -0.34 -10.70
N ALA A 166 15.76 -0.45 -10.71
CA ALA A 166 14.88 0.61 -11.21
C ALA A 166 14.93 1.86 -10.32
N GLU A 167 15.04 1.67 -8.99
CA GLU A 167 15.23 2.78 -8.06
C GLU A 167 16.58 3.48 -8.30
N ALA A 168 17.68 2.72 -8.36
CA ALA A 168 19.03 3.26 -8.56
C ALA A 168 19.17 4.02 -9.88
N ALA A 169 18.53 3.53 -10.95
CA ALA A 169 18.49 4.20 -12.25
C ALA A 169 17.56 5.41 -12.30
N ARG A 170 16.71 5.63 -11.27
CA ARG A 170 15.63 6.62 -11.27
C ARG A 170 14.78 6.54 -12.55
N ALA A 171 14.49 5.31 -12.97
CA ALA A 171 13.74 5.03 -14.19
C ALA A 171 12.22 5.20 -14.03
N TRP A 172 11.76 5.59 -12.83
CA TRP A 172 10.37 5.73 -12.41
C TRP A 172 9.90 7.19 -12.40
#